data_AF-A0A4Y8APW9-F1
#
_entry.id   AF-A0A4Y8APW9-F1
#
_cell.length_a   1.000
_cell.length_b   1.000
_cell.length_c   1.000
_cell.angle_alpha   90.00
_cell.angle_beta   90.00
_cell.angle_gamma   90.00
#
_symmetry.space_group_name_H-M   'P 1'
#
loop_
_entity.id
_entity.type
_entity.pdbx_description
1 polymer ?
#
loop_
_entity_poly.entity_id
_entity_poly.type
_entity_poly.pdbx_seq_one_letter_code
_entity_poly.pdbx_strand_id
1 'polypeptide(L)'
;MSNKVLVSVYDKVAGLYSPVMTEVNTDSAIRNFKLGAKQNAQISACPQDYELHLICSMDDETGLVFRSTEEQSAPICLFKAVDLFSAE
;
A
#
# COMPACT_ATOMS: atom_id res chain seq x y z
N MET A 1 1.81 -15.98 -16.26
CA MET A 1 0.96 -15.17 -15.37
C MET A 1 1.83 -14.41 -14.39
N SER A 2 2.49 -13.36 -14.88
CA SER A 2 3.12 -12.36 -14.02
C SER A 2 2.05 -11.37 -13.58
N ASN A 3 1.54 -11.53 -12.36
CA ASN A 3 0.58 -10.60 -11.79
C ASN A 3 1.32 -9.53 -11.00
N LYS A 4 1.01 -8.26 -11.24
CA LYS A 4 1.46 -7.14 -10.44
C LYS A 4 0.35 -6.67 -9.52
N VAL A 5 0.73 -5.94 -8.48
CA VAL A 5 -0.21 -5.26 -7.59
C VAL A 5 -0.01 -3.76 -7.68
N LEU A 6 -1.12 -3.04 -7.72
CA LEU A 6 -1.16 -1.60 -7.63
C LEU A 6 -1.50 -1.23 -6.20
N VAL A 7 -0.62 -0.49 -5.55
CA VAL A 7 -0.72 -0.10 -4.15
C VAL A 7 -0.56 1.41 -4.02
N SER A 8 -1.06 1.99 -2.94
CA SER A 8 -0.81 3.40 -2.63
C SER A 8 -0.78 3.62 -1.12
N VAL A 9 -0.01 4.62 -0.70
CA VAL A 9 -0.02 5.09 0.68
C VAL A 9 -1.21 6.02 0.86
N TYR A 10 -2.09 5.68 1.79
CA TYR A 10 -3.19 6.52 2.23
C TYR A 10 -2.75 7.37 3.42
N ASP A 11 -2.90 8.68 3.30
CA ASP A 11 -2.77 9.64 4.39
C ASP A 11 -4.15 9.89 4.99
N LYS A 12 -4.36 9.45 6.23
CA LYS A 12 -5.63 9.58 6.94
C LYS A 12 -5.96 11.01 7.35
N VAL A 13 -4.95 11.86 7.54
CA VAL A 13 -5.14 13.26 7.93
C VAL A 13 -5.57 14.07 6.71
N ALA A 14 -4.92 13.84 5.57
CA ALA A 14 -5.27 14.52 4.32
C ALA A 14 -6.47 13.87 3.60
N GLY A 15 -6.81 12.62 3.93
CA GLY A 15 -7.92 11.88 3.34
C GLY A 15 -7.67 11.51 1.87
N LEU A 16 -6.41 11.28 1.49
CA LEU A 16 -6.00 11.13 0.10
C LEU A 16 -4.89 10.12 -0.10
N TYR A 17 -4.87 9.57 -1.31
CA TYR A 17 -3.88 8.61 -1.77
C TYR A 17 -2.69 9.31 -2.40
N SER A 18 -1.50 8.83 -2.07
CA SER A 18 -0.28 9.13 -2.80
C SER A 18 -0.33 8.56 -4.22
N PRO A 19 0.60 8.96 -5.12
CA PRO A 19 0.73 8.34 -6.42
C PRO A 19 0.79 6.81 -6.33
N VAL A 20 0.06 6.14 -7.22
CA VAL A 20 -0.01 4.67 -7.25
C VAL A 20 1.36 4.10 -7.60
N MET A 21 1.75 3.07 -6.87
CA MET A 21 2.98 2.31 -7.08
C MET A 21 2.65 0.93 -7.61
N THR A 22 3.50 0.43 -8.49
CA THR A 22 3.37 -0.90 -9.09
C THR A 22 4.42 -1.82 -8.48
N GLU A 23 3.96 -2.94 -7.92
CA GLU A 23 4.80 -3.90 -7.21
C GLU A 23 4.59 -5.30 -7.75
N VAL A 24 5.60 -6.17 -7.59
CA VAL A 24 5.55 -7.54 -8.11
C VAL A 24 4.59 -8.46 -7.34
N ASN A 25 4.30 -8.13 -6.08
CA ASN A 25 3.31 -8.78 -5.22
C ASN A 25 3.12 -7.97 -3.93
N THR A 26 2.15 -8.36 -3.11
CA THR A 26 1.85 -7.69 -1.83
C THR A 26 3.02 -7.73 -0.85
N ASP A 27 3.79 -8.82 -0.79
CA ASP A 27 4.93 -8.94 0.13
C ASP A 27 6.04 -7.95 -0.21
N SER A 28 6.31 -7.79 -1.51
CA SER A 28 7.28 -6.82 -2.02
C SER A 28 6.81 -5.39 -1.77
N ALA A 29 5.52 -5.11 -1.98
CA ALA A 29 4.92 -3.83 -1.64
C ALA A 29 5.08 -3.48 -0.15
N ILE A 30 4.77 -4.42 0.75
CA ILE A 30 4.92 -4.24 2.20
C ILE A 30 6.39 -4.00 2.55
N ARG A 31 7.33 -4.78 2.00
CA ARG A 31 8.76 -4.60 2.24
C ARG A 31 9.24 -3.22 1.78
N ASN A 32 8.90 -2.83 0.56
CA ASN A 32 9.31 -1.55 -0.01
C ASN A 32 8.70 -0.38 0.75
N PHE A 33 7.43 -0.48 1.15
CA PHE A 33 6.79 0.49 2.05
C PHE A 33 7.54 0.62 3.36
N LYS A 34 7.89 -0.49 4.03
CA LYS A 34 8.65 -0.44 5.30
C LYS A 34 10.00 0.26 5.15
N LEU A 35 10.73 0.00 4.05
CA LEU A 35 12.00 0.65 3.77
C LEU A 35 11.82 2.15 3.51
N GLY A 36 10.85 2.51 2.66
CA GLY A 36 10.54 3.90 2.34
C GLY A 36 10.01 4.70 3.54
N ALA A 37 9.15 4.09 4.35
CA ALA A 37 8.59 4.70 5.57
C ALA A 37 9.68 5.09 6.58
N LYS A 38 10.72 4.26 6.75
CA LYS A 38 11.87 4.58 7.60
C LYS A 38 12.69 5.76 7.09
N GLN A 39 12.66 6.03 5.79
CA GLN A 39 13.40 7.12 5.15
C GLN A 39 12.55 8.39 4.96
N ASN A 40 11.22 8.27 5.08
CA ASN A 40 10.29 9.37 4.94
C ASN A 40 10.05 10.05 6.30
N ALA A 41 10.52 11.29 6.45
CA ALA A 41 10.43 12.04 7.69
C ALA A 41 8.99 12.31 8.16
N GLN A 42 8.02 12.42 7.25
CA GLN A 42 6.62 12.64 7.61
C GLN A 42 6.00 11.36 8.18
N ILE A 43 6.25 10.23 7.51
CA ILE A 43 5.74 8.93 7.95
C ILE A 43 6.39 8.51 9.28
N SER A 44 7.70 8.74 9.45
CA SER A 44 8.37 8.39 10.69
C SER A 44 7.98 9.30 11.87
N ALA A 45 7.62 10.56 11.62
CA ALA A 45 7.15 11.47 12.66
C ALA A 45 5.71 11.17 13.10
N CYS A 46 4.83 10.79 12.18
CA CYS A 46 3.42 10.52 12.46
C CYS A 46 2.95 9.18 11.83
N PRO A 47 3.51 8.04 12.24
CA PRO A 47 3.26 6.76 11.57
C PRO A 47 1.82 6.26 11.71
N GLN A 48 1.09 6.73 12.72
CA GLN A 48 -0.33 6.43 12.89
C GLN A 48 -1.21 7.02 11.78
N ASP A 49 -0.73 7.99 11.00
CA ASP A 49 -1.51 8.67 9.97
C ASP A 49 -1.46 7.96 8.62
N TYR A 50 -0.52 7.03 8.42
CA TYR A 50 -0.24 6.44 7.11
C TYR A 50 -0.49 4.94 7.06
N GLU A 51 -1.14 4.49 5.98
CA GLU A 51 -1.45 3.08 5.74
C GLU A 51 -1.12 2.72 4.27
N LEU A 52 -0.57 1.52 4.04
CA LEU A 52 -0.38 0.98 2.69
C LEU A 52 -1.63 0.22 2.29
N HIS A 53 -2.28 0.65 1.21
CA HIS A 53 -3.49 0.03 0.69
C HIS A 53 -3.23 -0.66 -0.65
N LEU A 54 -3.87 -1.81 -0.85
CA LEU A 54 -4.02 -2.46 -2.14
C LEU A 54 -5.17 -1.81 -2.90
N ILE A 55 -4.90 -1.39 -4.14
CA ILE A 55 -5.90 -0.83 -5.05
C ILE A 55 -6.50 -1.95 -5.91
N CYS A 56 -5.64 -2.72 -6.58
CA CYS A 56 -6.04 -3.83 -7.43
C CYS A 56 -4.83 -4.69 -7.82
N SER A 57 -5.10 -5.87 -8.41
CA SER A 57 -4.09 -6.62 -9.15
C SER A 57 -4.25 -6.36 -10.65
N MET A 58 -3.14 -6.43 -11.37
CA MET A 58 -3.09 -6.29 -12.82
C MET A 58 -2.34 -7.47 -13.40
N ASP A 59 -2.92 -8.11 -14.41
CA ASP A 59 -2.19 -9.07 -15.24
C ASP A 59 -1.31 -8.29 -16.22
N ASP A 60 0.00 -8.44 -16.07
CA ASP A 60 1.00 -7.71 -16.84
C ASP A 60 1.08 -8.16 -18.30
N GLU A 61 0.56 -9.36 -18.61
CA GLU A 61 0.53 -9.91 -19.98
C GLU A 61 -0.69 -9.40 -20.76
N THR A 62 -1.84 -9.24 -20.09
CA THR A 62 -3.11 -8.88 -20.73
C THR A 62 -3.56 -7.44 -20.48
N GLY A 63 -3.00 -6.77 -19.47
CA GLY A 63 -3.43 -5.44 -19.03
C GLY A 63 -4.76 -5.43 -18.28
N LEU A 64 -5.34 -6.60 -18.00
CA LEU A 64 -6.59 -6.72 -17.25
C LEU A 64 -6.36 -6.39 -15.78
N VAL A 65 -7.30 -5.64 -15.21
CA VAL A 65 -7.29 -5.25 -13.80
C VAL A 65 -8.36 -6.01 -13.05
N PHE A 66 -7.98 -6.64 -11.94
CA PHE A 66 -8.88 -7.38 -11.07
C PHE A 66 -9.04 -6.63 -9.76
N ARG A 67 -10.29 -6.39 -9.37
CA ARG A 67 -10.60 -5.82 -8.05
C ARG A 67 -10.28 -6.84 -6.97
N SER A 68 -9.81 -6.33 -5.84
CA SER A 68 -9.70 -7.10 -4.62
C SER A 68 -11.10 -7.40 -4.06
N THR A 69 -11.71 -8.47 -4.57
CA THR A 69 -13.05 -9.02 -4.23
C THR A 69 -14.26 -8.12 -4.52
N GLU A 70 -15.35 -8.74 -5.01
CA GLU A 70 -16.57 -8.04 -5.44
C GLU A 70 -17.41 -7.46 -4.28
N GLU A 71 -17.12 -7.83 -3.03
CA GLU A 71 -17.89 -7.44 -1.84
C GLU A 71 -17.25 -6.34 -0.97
N GLN A 72 -16.02 -5.91 -1.27
CA GLN A 72 -15.34 -4.90 -0.47
C GLN A 72 -15.62 -3.49 -0.96
N SER A 73 -16.47 -2.77 -0.19
CA SER A 73 -16.73 -1.34 -0.36
C SER A 73 -15.54 -0.44 -0.01
N ALA A 74 -14.46 -1.01 0.54
CA ALA A 74 -13.27 -0.30 0.97
C ALA A 74 -11.98 -0.98 0.49
N PRO A 75 -10.94 -0.21 0.18
CA PRO A 75 -9.62 -0.72 -0.20
C PRO A 75 -8.99 -1.55 0.93
N ILE A 76 -8.27 -2.61 0.55
CA ILE A 76 -7.62 -3.51 1.52
C ILE A 76 -6.40 -2.81 2.11
N CYS A 77 -6.40 -2.59 3.43
CA CYS A 77 -5.21 -2.18 4.16
C CYS A 77 -4.23 -3.35 4.26
N LEU A 78 -3.07 -3.23 3.61
CA LEU A 78 -1.99 -4.21 3.65
C LEU A 78 -1.09 -4.04 4.88
N PHE A 79 -0.83 -2.80 5.30
CA PHE A 79 0.07 -2.52 6.41
C PHE A 79 -0.18 -1.13 7.00
N LYS A 80 -0.13 -0.97 8.33
CA LYS A 80 -0.20 0.35 8.98
C LYS A 80 1.19 0.80 9.38
N ALA A 81 1.58 2.03 9.06
CA ALA A 81 2.94 2.50 9.39
C ALA A 81 3.20 2.45 10.90
N VAL A 82 2.20 2.67 11.76
CA VAL A 82 2.36 2.55 13.22
C VAL A 82 2.98 1.22 13.64
N ASP A 83 2.60 0.10 13.01
CA ASP A 83 3.10 -1.24 13.35
C ASP A 83 4.61 -1.42 13.06
N LEU A 84 5.21 -0.50 12.28
CA LEU A 84 6.65 -0.49 12.02
C LEU A 84 7.47 0.24 13.09
N PHE A 85 6.85 1.20 13.78
CA PHE A 85 7.51 2.11 14.71
C PHE A 85 7.03 1.94 16.15
N SER A 86 6.05 1.07 16.40
CA SER A 86 5.70 0.60 17.74
C SER A 86 6.96 0.06 18.42
N ALA A 87 7.40 0.73 19.47
CA ALA A 87 8.43 0.21 20.36
C ALA A 87 7.87 -1.04 21.09
N GLU A 88 8.73 -2.03 21.29
CA GLU A 88 8.59 -2.94 22.44
C GLU A 88 8.66 -2.14 23.75
#